data_AF-A0A536VUK3-F1
#
_entry.id   AF-A0A536VUK3-F1
#
_cell.length_a   1.000
_cell.length_b   1.000
_cell.length_c   1.000
_cell.angle_alpha   90.00
_cell.angle_beta   90.00
_cell.angle_gamma   90.00
#
_symmetry.space_group_name_H-M   'P 1'
#
loop_
_entity.id
_entity.type
_entity.pdbx_description
1 polymer ?
#
loop_
_entity_poly.entity_id
_entity_poly.type
_entity_poly.pdbx_seq_one_letter_code
_entity_poly.pdbx_strand_id
1 'polypeptide(L)'
;MSGARCQSPRRSIKMTEEKILTKHPLGKSGRNISKHKYETMKQAIVETLRNKELTHTELFNQLNKSLKGKFSDNISWYAETVKLDLEARKKIERTSSKPQKYRLK
;
A
#
# COMPACT_ATOMS: atom_id res chain seq x y z
N MET A 1 -14.59 -22.50 -34.84
CA MET A 1 -14.28 -22.87 -33.44
C MET A 1 -12.86 -22.40 -33.13
N SER A 2 -12.68 -21.27 -32.44
CA SER A 2 -11.35 -20.79 -32.01
C SER A 2 -11.51 -19.66 -30.99
N GLY A 3 -10.78 -19.74 -29.88
CA GLY A 3 -10.80 -18.75 -28.82
C GLY A 3 -10.07 -19.30 -27.59
N ALA A 4 -8.74 -19.29 -27.67
CA ALA A 4 -7.85 -19.82 -26.65
C ALA A 4 -8.14 -19.19 -25.27
N ARG A 5 -8.31 -20.06 -24.27
CA ARG A 5 -8.48 -19.69 -22.86
C ARG A 5 -7.11 -19.26 -22.32
N CYS A 6 -6.84 -17.95 -22.30
CA CYS A 6 -5.69 -17.35 -21.62
C CYS A 6 -5.76 -17.71 -20.13
N GLN A 7 -4.98 -18.71 -19.70
CA GLN A 7 -4.83 -19.06 -18.30
C GLN A 7 -3.69 -18.23 -17.71
N SER A 8 -4.05 -17.13 -17.06
CA SER A 8 -3.12 -16.34 -16.25
C SER A 8 -2.54 -17.23 -15.13
N PRO A 9 -1.22 -17.29 -14.93
CA PRO A 9 -0.64 -18.11 -13.88
C PRO A 9 -1.00 -17.51 -12.51
N ARG A 10 -1.89 -18.17 -11.76
CA ARG A 10 -2.08 -17.91 -10.33
C ARG A 10 -0.79 -18.31 -9.62
N ARG A 11 0.09 -17.33 -9.36
CA ARG A 11 1.27 -17.51 -8.51
C ARG A 11 0.82 -17.94 -7.11
N SER A 12 1.01 -19.21 -6.80
CA SER A 12 1.00 -19.72 -5.43
C SER A 12 2.32 -19.33 -4.78
N ILE A 13 2.30 -18.33 -3.89
CA ILE A 13 3.47 -17.92 -3.12
C ILE A 13 3.41 -18.64 -1.77
N LYS A 14 4.45 -19.43 -1.49
CA LYS A 14 4.70 -20.09 -0.20
C LYS A 14 4.58 -19.09 0.95
N MET A 15 3.66 -19.38 1.88
CA MET A 15 3.42 -18.64 3.11
C MET A 15 4.56 -18.92 4.11
N THR A 16 5.67 -18.22 3.97
CA THR A 16 6.59 -18.00 5.09
C THR A 16 6.14 -16.71 5.77
N GLU A 17 5.98 -16.71 7.09
CA GLU A 17 5.68 -15.51 7.89
C GLU A 17 6.89 -14.57 7.92
N GLU A 18 7.34 -14.12 6.75
CA GLU A 18 8.33 -13.08 6.65
C GLU A 18 7.74 -11.82 7.27
N LYS A 19 8.51 -11.18 8.15
CA LYS A 19 8.16 -9.88 8.73
C LYS A 19 9.09 -8.82 8.20
N ILE A 20 8.58 -7.61 8.04
CA ILE A 20 9.33 -6.46 7.55
C ILE A 20 9.34 -5.39 8.63
N LEU A 21 10.54 -4.84 8.87
CA LEU A 21 10.71 -3.64 9.66
C LEU A 21 10.52 -2.43 8.76
N THR A 22 9.46 -1.66 9.02
CA THR A 22 9.23 -0.41 8.31
C THR A 22 10.21 0.68 8.75
N LYS A 23 10.35 1.73 7.94
CA LYS A 23 11.14 2.92 8.25
C LYS A 23 10.21 4.11 8.46
N HIS A 24 10.65 5.07 9.26
CA HIS A 24 9.94 6.33 9.46
C HIS A 24 10.80 7.49 8.92
N PRO A 25 10.22 8.45 8.17
CA PRO A 25 11.00 9.54 7.55
C PRO A 25 11.65 10.46 8.59
N LEU A 26 11.00 10.65 9.74
CA LEU A 26 11.53 11.39 10.89
C LEU A 26 12.58 10.62 11.72
N GLY A 27 13.17 9.54 11.21
CA GLY A 27 14.20 8.77 11.93
C GLY A 27 13.70 7.94 13.13
N LYS A 28 12.38 7.85 13.33
CA LYS A 28 11.78 6.98 14.36
C LYS A 28 11.90 5.51 13.97
N SER A 29 11.96 4.63 14.96
CA SER A 29 11.84 3.18 14.74
C SER A 29 10.49 2.88 14.08
N GLY A 30 10.50 2.21 12.93
CA GLY A 30 9.28 1.71 12.34
C GLY A 30 8.73 0.51 13.10
N ARG A 31 7.65 -0.06 12.57
CA ARG A 31 7.01 -1.25 13.15
C ARG A 31 7.41 -2.51 12.40
N ASN A 32 7.51 -3.59 13.16
CA ASN A 32 7.66 -4.92 12.60
C ASN A 32 6.27 -5.47 12.27
N ILE A 33 5.99 -5.66 10.98
CA ILE A 33 4.69 -6.13 10.48
C ILE A 33 4.88 -7.29 9.53
N SER A 34 3.89 -8.17 9.44
CA SER A 34 3.94 -9.28 8.48
C SER A 34 4.10 -8.75 7.06
N LYS A 35 5.08 -9.27 6.32
CA LYS A 35 5.40 -8.89 4.93
C LYS A 35 4.18 -9.02 4.03
N HIS A 36 3.36 -10.04 4.23
CA HIS A 36 2.09 -10.19 3.52
C HIS A 36 1.16 -8.99 3.71
N LYS A 37 0.92 -8.57 4.97
CA LYS A 37 0.07 -7.40 5.28
C LYS A 37 0.67 -6.11 4.71
N TYR A 38 1.99 -5.95 4.83
CA TYR A 38 2.71 -4.81 4.26
C TYR A 38 2.57 -4.75 2.73
N GLU A 39 2.81 -5.86 2.03
CA GLU A 39 2.73 -5.91 0.57
C GLU A 39 1.30 -5.66 0.10
N THR A 40 0.28 -6.24 0.74
CA THR A 40 -1.14 -5.94 0.43
C THR A 40 -1.44 -4.44 0.53
N MET A 41 -0.99 -3.80 1.61
CA MET A 41 -1.22 -2.36 1.83
C MET A 41 -0.43 -1.51 0.84
N LYS A 42 0.84 -1.85 0.62
CA LYS A 42 1.71 -1.15 -0.33
C LYS A 42 1.17 -1.26 -1.75
N GLN A 43 0.74 -2.44 -2.17
CA GLN A 43 0.11 -2.64 -3.47
C GLN A 43 -1.16 -1.79 -3.59
N ALA A 44 -2.05 -1.85 -2.60
CA ALA A 44 -3.27 -1.04 -2.61
C ALA A 44 -2.97 0.46 -2.70
N ILE A 45 -1.98 0.98 -1.96
CA ILE A 45 -1.55 2.39 -2.05
C ILE A 45 -0.99 2.70 -3.43
N VAL A 46 -0.08 1.88 -3.94
CA VAL A 46 0.57 2.11 -5.24
C VAL A 46 -0.45 2.05 -6.36
N GLU A 47 -1.33 1.06 -6.39
CA GLU A 47 -2.41 0.95 -7.40
C GLU A 47 -3.36 2.14 -7.35
N THR A 48 -3.68 2.60 -6.14
CA THR A 48 -4.52 3.77 -5.92
C THR A 48 -3.87 5.05 -6.47
N LEU A 49 -2.57 5.23 -6.21
CA LEU A 49 -1.79 6.38 -6.65
C LEU A 49 -1.33 6.31 -8.12
N ARG A 50 -1.34 5.11 -8.73
CA ARG A 50 -0.93 4.89 -10.12
C ARG A 50 -1.84 5.59 -11.11
N ASN A 51 -3.12 5.69 -10.79
CA ASN A 51 -4.13 6.26 -11.68
C ASN A 51 -4.41 7.74 -11.38
N LYS A 52 -4.10 8.21 -10.16
CA LYS A 52 -4.41 9.58 -9.72
C LYS A 52 -3.61 9.97 -8.48
N GLU A 53 -3.33 11.27 -8.37
CA GLU A 53 -2.81 11.86 -7.15
C GLU A 53 -3.94 12.09 -6.16
N LEU A 54 -3.78 11.59 -4.93
CA LEU A 54 -4.84 11.65 -3.92
C LEU A 54 -4.42 12.41 -2.70
N THR A 55 -5.39 13.06 -2.06
CA THR A 55 -5.20 13.59 -0.71
C THR A 55 -5.12 12.46 0.32
N HIS A 56 -4.62 12.78 1.52
CA HIS A 56 -4.53 11.82 2.62
C HIS A 56 -5.88 11.14 2.91
N THR A 57 -6.95 11.95 2.99
CA THR A 57 -8.30 11.49 3.26
C THR A 57 -8.84 10.59 2.16
N GLU A 58 -8.62 10.95 0.90
CA GLU A 58 -9.08 10.14 -0.23
C GLU A 58 -8.36 8.79 -0.33
N LEU A 59 -7.04 8.79 -0.12
CA LEU A 59 -6.24 7.56 -0.06
C LEU A 59 -6.80 6.62 1.00
N PHE A 60 -7.01 7.11 2.23
CA PHE A 60 -7.54 6.32 3.34
C PHE A 60 -8.96 5.82 3.08
N ASN A 61 -9.80 6.65 2.47
CA ASN A 61 -11.16 6.25 2.08
C ASN A 61 -11.14 5.14 1.02
N GLN A 62 -10.27 5.22 0.01
CA GLN A 62 -10.15 4.17 -1.00
C GLN A 62 -9.57 2.89 -0.43
N LEU A 63 -8.57 2.97 0.45
CA LEU A 63 -8.03 1.80 1.15
C LEU A 63 -9.10 1.11 1.99
N ASN A 64 -9.84 1.87 2.79
CA ASN A 64 -10.94 1.32 3.58
C ASN A 64 -11.98 0.64 2.69
N LYS A 65 -12.35 1.21 1.54
CA LYS A 65 -13.28 0.59 0.58
C LYS A 65 -12.72 -0.70 -0.04
N SER A 66 -11.48 -0.68 -0.51
CA SER A 66 -10.85 -1.82 -1.19
C SER A 66 -10.57 -3.00 -0.26
N LEU A 67 -10.28 -2.72 1.01
CA LEU A 67 -9.94 -3.72 2.03
C LEU A 67 -11.10 -4.07 2.96
N LYS A 68 -12.26 -3.40 2.80
CA LYS A 68 -13.48 -3.71 3.56
C LYS A 68 -13.83 -5.18 3.41
N GLY A 69 -13.85 -5.91 4.53
CA GLY A 69 -14.18 -7.35 4.56
C GLY A 69 -13.06 -8.30 4.08
N LYS A 70 -11.94 -7.78 3.57
CA LYS A 70 -10.75 -8.58 3.19
C LYS A 70 -9.63 -8.49 4.23
N PHE A 71 -9.62 -7.41 5.02
CA PHE A 71 -8.59 -7.13 6.00
C PHE A 71 -9.22 -7.03 7.39
N SER A 72 -8.83 -7.93 8.29
CA SER A 72 -9.40 -8.02 9.64
C SER A 72 -8.74 -7.07 10.64
N ASP A 73 -7.52 -6.59 10.36
CA ASP A 73 -6.81 -5.68 11.25
C ASP A 73 -7.12 -4.19 10.97
N ASN A 74 -6.55 -3.30 11.79
CA ASN A 74 -6.71 -1.85 11.69
C ASN A 74 -6.08 -1.25 10.42
N ILE A 75 -6.86 -1.18 9.33
CA ILE A 75 -6.43 -0.63 8.04
C ILE A 75 -5.77 0.74 8.19
N SER A 76 -6.38 1.67 8.94
CA SER A 76 -5.83 3.03 9.13
C SER A 76 -4.42 3.02 9.72
N TRP A 77 -4.15 2.15 10.71
CA TRP A 77 -2.84 2.06 11.35
C TRP A 77 -1.77 1.48 10.41
N TYR A 78 -2.13 0.43 9.65
CA TYR A 78 -1.23 -0.15 8.65
C TYR A 78 -1.00 0.83 7.49
N ALA A 79 -2.05 1.50 7.01
CA ALA A 79 -1.97 2.51 5.97
C ALA A 79 -1.03 3.65 6.37
N GLU A 80 -1.15 4.16 7.59
CA GLU A 80 -0.26 5.19 8.13
C GLU A 80 1.20 4.70 8.16
N THR A 81 1.43 3.51 8.70
CA THR A 81 2.77 2.92 8.83
C THR A 81 3.42 2.69 7.47
N VAL A 82 2.67 2.14 6.51
CA VAL A 82 3.16 1.86 5.16
C VAL A 82 3.37 3.15 4.39
N LYS A 83 2.47 4.13 4.52
CA LYS A 83 2.62 5.47 3.91
C LYS A 83 3.92 6.12 4.38
N LEU A 84 4.17 6.14 5.68
CA LEU A 84 5.40 6.70 6.25
C LEU A 84 6.64 5.96 5.73
N ASP A 85 6.59 4.64 5.64
CA ASP A 85 7.68 3.84 5.07
C ASP A 85 7.94 4.17 3.59
N LEU A 86 6.89 4.34 2.79
CA LEU A 86 6.99 4.73 1.40
C LEU A 86 7.54 6.15 1.24
N GLU A 87 7.15 7.09 2.12
CA GLU A 87 7.72 8.44 2.18
C GLU A 87 9.21 8.39 2.55
N ALA A 88 9.58 7.60 3.57
CA ALA A 88 10.97 7.42 4.01
C ALA A 88 11.85 6.80 2.91
N ARG A 89 11.29 5.87 2.14
CA ARG A 89 11.96 5.22 1.01
C ARG A 89 11.88 6.03 -0.29
N LYS A 90 11.30 7.25 -0.25
CA LYS A 90 11.11 8.12 -1.42
C LYS A 90 10.36 7.44 -2.57
N LYS A 91 9.42 6.53 -2.25
CA LYS A 91 8.52 5.85 -3.22
C LYS A 91 7.29 6.67 -3.54
N ILE A 92 6.80 7.40 -2.55
CA ILE A 92 5.75 8.41 -2.72
C ILE A 92 6.30 9.74 -2.24
N GLU A 93 5.80 10.81 -2.84
CA GLU A 93 6.12 12.16 -2.44
C GLU A 93 4.86 13.00 -2.30
N ARG A 94 4.94 14.01 -1.44
CA ARG A 94 3.87 14.98 -1.23
C ARG A 94 4.04 16.12 -2.23
N THR A 95 2.99 16.43 -2.96
CA THR A 95 2.93 17.62 -3.81
C THR A 95 2.82 18.87 -2.93
N SER A 96 3.47 19.98 -3.31
CA SER A 96 3.40 21.27 -2.59
C SER A 96 2.04 21.98 -2.73
N SER A 97 1.08 21.38 -3.44
CA SER A 97 -0.27 21.90 -3.65
C SER A 97 -1.09 21.91 -2.36
N LYS A 98 -2.05 22.84 -2.26
CA LYS A 98 -3.09 22.85 -1.21
C LYS A 98 -4.43 22.49 -1.86
N PRO A 99 -5.09 21.37 -1.48
CA PRO A 99 -4.67 20.39 -0.47
C PRO A 99 -3.47 19.53 -0.89
N GLN A 100 -2.69 19.07 0.09
CA GLN A 100 -1.54 18.20 -0.16
C GLN A 100 -2.00 16.86 -0.74
N LYS A 101 -1.44 16.51 -1.89
CA LYS A 101 -1.66 15.23 -2.55
C LYS A 101 -0.40 14.37 -2.47
N TYR A 102 -0.59 13.08 -2.63
CA TYR A 102 0.49 12.12 -2.76
C TYR A 102 0.55 11.67 -4.21
N ARG A 103 1.78 11.54 -4.72
CA ARG A 103 2.07 10.95 -6.03
C ARG A 103 3.16 9.89 -5.91
N LEU A 104 3.16 8.96 -6.84
CA LEU A 104 4.29 8.03 -7.00
C LEU A 104 5.50 8.80 -7.55
N LYS A 105 6.68 8.42 -7.07
CA LYS A 105 7.97 8.90 -7.57
C LYS A 105 8.57 7.91 -8.57
#